data_AF-A0A8E6Y9W6-F1
#
_entry.id   AF-A0A8E6Y9W6-F1
#
_cell.length_a   1.000
_cell.length_b   1.000
_cell.length_c   1.000
_cell.angle_alpha   90.00
_cell.angle_beta   90.00
_cell.angle_gamma   90.00
#
_symmetry.space_group_name_H-M   'P 1'
#
loop_
_entity.id
_entity.type
_entity.pdbx_description
1 polymer ?
#
loop_
_entity_poly.entity_id
_entity_poly.type
_entity_poly.pdbx_seq_one_letter_code
_entity_poly.pdbx_strand_id
1 'polypeptide(L)'
;GGDFTTTTEAFISGSGRGIQGATSHHLGQNFSKMFDIIFEDPVTQEKQFVYQNSWGLTTRSIGVLVMVHGDNKGLVLPPKVASVQAIIMAVGITAKTTDEEKVNLFAACKTLEGELNEGGIRTKSDLRDNVTP
;
A
#
# COMPACT_ATOMS: atom_id res chain seq x y z
N GLY A 1 26.25 -9.85 -11.93
CA GLY A 1 25.77 -9.12 -13.10
C GLY A 1 25.99 -7.62 -12.94
N GLY A 2 25.57 -7.03 -11.81
CA GLY A 2 25.97 -5.67 -11.43
C GLY A 2 27.27 -5.60 -10.63
N ASP A 3 27.69 -4.39 -10.31
CA ASP A 3 28.84 -4.06 -9.47
C ASP A 3 28.52 -4.29 -7.98
N PHE A 4 27.48 -3.62 -7.48
CA PHE A 4 26.96 -3.86 -6.13
C PHE A 4 25.44 -3.80 -6.05
N THR A 5 24.89 -4.28 -4.94
CA THR A 5 23.45 -4.30 -4.65
C THR A 5 23.20 -3.77 -3.25
N THR A 6 22.23 -2.87 -3.12
CA THR A 6 21.66 -2.42 -1.86
C THR A 6 20.25 -2.98 -1.70
N THR A 7 19.81 -3.14 -0.46
CA THR A 7 18.55 -3.80 -0.11
C THR A 7 17.91 -3.13 1.10
N THR A 8 16.57 -3.18 1.16
CA THR A 8 15.83 -2.88 2.39
C THR A 8 15.34 -4.18 3.00
N GLU A 9 15.72 -4.43 4.25
CA GLU A 9 15.36 -5.64 4.98
C GLU A 9 14.24 -5.36 5.98
N ALA A 10 13.29 -6.29 6.08
CA ALA A 10 12.26 -6.29 7.10
C ALA A 10 12.36 -7.57 7.95
N PHE A 11 11.82 -7.53 9.17
CA PHE A 11 11.80 -8.68 10.07
C PHE A 11 10.37 -9.12 10.36
N ILE A 12 10.13 -10.43 10.31
CA ILE A 12 8.82 -11.05 10.55
C ILE A 12 8.85 -11.78 11.88
N SER A 13 8.36 -11.13 12.94
CA SER A 13 8.37 -11.65 14.32
C SER A 13 7.70 -13.00 14.47
N GLY A 14 6.54 -13.21 13.83
CA GLY A 14 5.79 -14.48 13.93
C GLY A 14 6.54 -15.71 13.40
N SER A 15 7.53 -15.50 12.52
CA SER A 15 8.36 -16.58 11.98
C SER A 15 9.82 -16.55 12.47
N GLY A 16 10.24 -15.45 13.10
CA GLY A 16 11.64 -15.21 13.47
C GLY A 16 12.59 -15.04 12.29
N ARG A 17 12.11 -14.61 11.12
CA ARG A 17 12.90 -14.55 9.87
C ARG A 17 12.97 -13.15 9.28
N GLY A 18 14.12 -12.83 8.67
CA GLY A 18 14.28 -11.66 7.81
C GLY A 18 13.67 -11.88 6.42
N ILE A 19 13.28 -10.79 5.77
CA ILE A 19 12.77 -10.78 4.39
C ILE A 19 13.25 -9.53 3.65
N GLN A 20 13.80 -9.73 2.46
CA GLN A 20 14.15 -8.66 1.54
C GLN A 20 12.88 -7.99 0.99
N GLY A 21 12.73 -6.69 1.26
CA GLY A 21 11.59 -5.87 0.87
C GLY A 21 11.72 -5.27 -0.53
N ALA A 22 12.88 -4.72 -0.87
CA ALA A 22 13.18 -4.13 -2.17
C ALA A 22 14.69 -4.19 -2.47
N THR A 23 15.04 -4.09 -3.76
CA THR A 23 16.45 -4.07 -4.20
C THR A 23 16.76 -2.87 -5.07
N SER A 24 18.00 -2.40 -4.98
CA SER A 24 18.58 -1.44 -5.91
C SER A 24 19.99 -1.89 -6.27
N HIS A 25 20.29 -1.91 -7.56
CA HIS A 25 21.52 -2.45 -8.11
C HIS A 25 22.28 -1.33 -8.81
N HIS A 26 23.54 -1.14 -8.44
CA HIS A 26 24.48 -0.47 -9.31
C HIS A 26 25.04 -1.50 -10.28
N LEU A 27 24.75 -1.33 -11.57
CA LEU A 27 25.17 -2.28 -12.59
C LEU A 27 26.57 -1.96 -13.16
N GLY A 28 27.12 -0.80 -12.79
CA GLY A 28 28.34 -0.28 -13.39
C GLY A 28 28.17 -0.15 -14.90
N GLN A 29 29.19 -0.58 -15.63
CA GLN A 29 29.17 -0.66 -17.10
C GLN A 29 29.03 -2.10 -17.62
N ASN A 30 28.69 -3.08 -16.76
CA ASN A 30 28.69 -4.49 -17.16
C ASN A 30 27.69 -4.77 -18.29
N PHE A 31 26.48 -4.23 -18.16
CA PHE A 31 25.42 -4.41 -19.15
C PHE A 31 25.61 -3.52 -20.38
N SER A 32 26.08 -2.28 -20.21
CA SER A 32 26.34 -1.40 -21.35
C SER A 32 27.44 -1.94 -22.26
N LYS A 33 28.46 -2.62 -21.70
CA LYS A 33 29.45 -3.39 -22.47
C LYS A 33 28.86 -4.60 -23.17
N MET A 34 27.94 -5.31 -22.52
CA MET A 34 27.31 -6.51 -23.08
C MET A 34 26.36 -6.20 -24.25
N PHE A 35 25.73 -5.02 -24.24
CA PHE A 35 24.71 -4.60 -25.21
C PHE A 35 25.17 -3.41 -26.08
N ASP A 36 26.46 -3.08 -26.10
CA ASP A 36 27.05 -1.97 -26.88
C ASP A 36 26.34 -0.62 -26.70
N ILE A 37 25.97 -0.29 -25.46
CA ILE A 37 25.31 0.98 -25.12
C ILE A 37 26.38 2.04 -24.85
N ILE A 38 26.70 2.82 -25.89
CA ILE A 38 27.79 3.81 -25.91
C ILE A 38 27.31 5.21 -26.28
N PHE A 39 28.01 6.23 -25.80
CA PHE A 39 27.91 7.61 -26.27
C PHE A 39 29.30 8.17 -26.57
N GLU A 40 29.37 9.27 -27.32
CA GLU A 40 30.61 10.00 -27.56
C GLU A 40 30.72 11.17 -26.57
N ASP A 41 31.83 11.23 -25.84
CA ASP A 41 32.07 12.29 -24.86
C ASP A 41 32.20 13.64 -25.57
N PRO A 42 31.43 14.68 -25.18
CA PRO A 42 31.45 15.95 -25.90
C PRO A 42 32.78 16.71 -25.76
N VAL A 43 33.59 16.43 -24.73
CA VAL A 43 34.87 17.09 -24.48
C VAL A 43 36.03 16.29 -25.05
N THR A 44 36.09 14.99 -24.77
CA THR A 44 37.22 14.14 -25.20
C THR A 44 37.01 13.51 -26.59
N GLN A 45 35.77 13.52 -27.11
CA GLN A 45 35.37 12.84 -28.36
C GLN A 45 35.64 11.32 -28.32
N GLU A 46 35.77 10.73 -27.13
CA GLU A 46 35.97 9.29 -26.96
C GLU A 46 34.64 8.55 -26.77
N LYS A 47 34.58 7.30 -27.23
CA LYS A 47 33.44 6.41 -26.96
C LYS A 47 33.46 5.96 -25.50
N GLN A 48 32.39 6.26 -24.78
CA GLN A 48 32.22 5.91 -23.36
C GLN A 48 31.00 5.01 -23.17
N PHE A 49 31.13 3.99 -22.30
CA PHE A 49 30.02 3.15 -21.89
C PHE A 49 29.21 3.82 -20.78
N VAL A 50 27.89 3.75 -20.86
CA VAL A 50 27.03 4.33 -19.83
C VAL A 50 27.09 3.54 -18.53
N TYR A 51 27.01 4.23 -17.39
CA TYR A 51 26.77 3.59 -16.09
C TYR A 51 25.27 3.35 -15.91
N GLN A 52 24.91 2.14 -15.49
CA GLN A 52 23.51 1.73 -15.37
C GLN A 52 23.17 1.35 -13.93
N ASN A 53 21.90 1.58 -13.57
CA ASN A 53 21.28 1.09 -12.35
C ASN A 53 19.98 0.36 -12.71
N SER A 54 19.55 -0.56 -11.86
CA SER A 54 18.19 -1.13 -11.90
C SER A 54 17.68 -1.31 -10.48
N TRP A 55 16.37 -1.30 -10.29
CA TRP A 55 15.76 -1.40 -8.97
C TRP A 55 14.37 -2.03 -9.07
N GLY A 56 13.96 -2.70 -8.00
CA GLY A 56 12.75 -3.52 -7.99
C GLY A 56 12.02 -3.48 -6.66
N LEU A 57 10.71 -3.30 -6.75
CA LEU A 57 9.74 -3.47 -5.66
C LEU A 57 8.56 -4.26 -6.22
N THR A 58 8.02 -5.20 -5.43
CA THR A 58 6.93 -6.08 -5.88
C THR A 58 5.78 -6.05 -4.89
N THR A 59 4.69 -6.72 -5.25
CA THR A 59 3.53 -6.96 -4.37
C THR A 59 3.86 -7.80 -3.13
N ARG A 60 5.09 -8.31 -2.99
CA ARG A 60 5.62 -8.81 -1.72
C ARG A 60 5.38 -7.85 -0.55
N SER A 61 5.39 -6.54 -0.82
CA SER A 61 5.07 -5.51 0.17
C SER A 61 3.72 -5.73 0.88
N ILE A 62 2.71 -6.23 0.16
CA ILE A 62 1.40 -6.57 0.75
C ILE A 62 1.53 -7.75 1.70
N GLY A 63 2.28 -8.79 1.31
CA GLY A 63 2.55 -9.93 2.19
C GLY A 63 3.31 -9.53 3.46
N VAL A 64 4.31 -8.65 3.33
CA VAL A 64 5.05 -8.11 4.49
C VAL A 64 4.11 -7.32 5.41
N LEU A 65 3.24 -6.47 4.86
CA LEU A 65 2.23 -5.74 5.62
C LEU A 65 1.36 -6.69 6.45
N VAL A 66 0.84 -7.76 5.83
CA VAL A 66 0.00 -8.76 6.51
C VAL A 66 0.77 -9.43 7.64
N MET A 67 2.00 -9.88 7.38
CA MET A 67 2.81 -10.63 8.35
C MET A 67 3.31 -9.78 9.52
N VAL A 68 3.47 -8.46 9.32
CA VAL A 68 3.97 -7.54 10.34
C VAL A 68 2.84 -6.95 11.19
N HIS A 69 1.72 -6.57 10.57
CA HIS A 69 0.65 -5.86 11.27
C HIS A 69 -0.54 -6.73 11.64
N GLY A 70 -0.72 -7.90 11.00
CA GLY A 70 -1.82 -8.82 11.32
C GLY A 70 -1.77 -9.31 12.77
N ASP A 71 -2.94 -9.50 13.35
CA ASP A 71 -3.11 -9.99 14.72
C ASP A 71 -4.08 -11.18 14.79
N ASN A 72 -4.41 -11.63 16.00
CA ASN A 72 -5.31 -12.77 16.22
C ASN A 72 -6.77 -12.49 15.80
N LYS A 73 -7.15 -11.23 15.56
CA LYS A 73 -8.47 -10.85 15.04
C LYS A 73 -8.48 -10.72 13.52
N GLY A 74 -7.32 -10.62 12.88
CA GLY A 74 -7.15 -10.66 11.43
C GLY A 74 -6.25 -9.55 10.89
N LEU A 75 -6.65 -8.97 9.76
CA LEU A 75 -5.86 -7.97 9.05
C LEU A 75 -5.93 -6.61 9.74
N VAL A 76 -4.78 -5.99 9.97
CA VAL A 76 -4.67 -4.59 10.40
C VAL A 76 -4.03 -3.78 9.28
N LEU A 77 -4.83 -2.93 8.62
CA LEU A 77 -4.36 -2.09 7.51
C LEU A 77 -3.75 -0.78 8.04
N PRO A 78 -2.49 -0.43 7.68
CA PRO A 78 -1.96 0.89 7.95
C PRO A 78 -2.82 1.99 7.30
N PRO A 79 -3.22 3.06 8.02
CA PRO A 79 -4.21 4.01 7.54
C PRO A 79 -3.86 4.71 6.22
N LYS A 80 -2.57 4.83 5.87
CA LYS A 80 -2.14 5.46 4.61
C LYS A 80 -2.44 4.63 3.36
N VAL A 81 -2.60 3.31 3.49
CA VAL A 81 -2.84 2.39 2.37
C VAL A 81 -4.19 1.66 2.45
N ALA A 82 -4.95 1.86 3.54
CA ALA A 82 -6.28 1.30 3.68
C ALA A 82 -7.25 1.92 2.64
N SER A 83 -7.94 1.11 1.83
CA SER A 83 -8.93 1.63 0.86
C SER A 83 -10.12 2.30 1.55
N VAL A 84 -10.54 1.73 2.70
CA VAL A 84 -11.51 2.29 3.64
C VAL A 84 -10.77 2.51 4.96
N GLN A 85 -10.68 3.75 5.41
CA GLN A 85 -10.04 4.12 6.69
C GLN A 85 -11.04 4.08 7.85
N ALA A 86 -12.30 4.45 7.58
CA ALA A 86 -13.39 4.42 8.55
C ALA A 86 -14.63 3.79 7.93
N ILE A 87 -15.29 2.90 8.69
CA ILE A 87 -16.59 2.34 8.33
C ILE A 87 -17.63 2.86 9.32
N ILE A 88 -18.74 3.40 8.80
CA ILE A 88 -19.88 3.86 9.59
C ILE A 88 -20.94 2.77 9.55
N MET A 89 -21.40 2.31 10.70
CA MET A 89 -22.50 1.33 10.81
C MET A 89 -23.63 1.92 11.64
N ALA A 90 -24.86 1.76 11.15
CA ALA A 90 -26.05 2.08 11.92
C ALA A 90 -26.31 0.96 12.94
N VAL A 91 -26.46 1.32 14.21
CA VAL A 91 -26.71 0.38 15.32
C VAL A 91 -28.00 0.76 16.05
N GLY A 92 -28.58 -0.19 16.80
CA GLY A 92 -29.76 0.07 17.63
C GLY A 92 -31.11 0.11 16.89
N ILE A 93 -31.16 -0.37 15.64
CA ILE A 93 -32.42 -0.59 14.92
C ILE A 93 -33.11 -1.83 15.51
N THR A 94 -34.31 -1.65 16.06
CA THR A 94 -35.09 -2.72 16.70
C THR A 94 -36.47 -2.82 16.08
N ALA A 95 -37.26 -3.82 16.48
CA ALA A 95 -38.66 -3.95 16.05
C ALA A 95 -39.56 -2.77 16.46
N LYS A 96 -39.11 -1.90 17.38
CA LYS A 96 -39.84 -0.70 17.80
C LYS A 96 -39.42 0.56 17.05
N THR A 97 -38.32 0.49 16.29
CA THR A 97 -37.84 1.61 15.49
C THR A 97 -38.81 1.84 14.34
N THR A 98 -39.33 3.05 14.25
CA THR A 98 -40.21 3.47 13.16
C THR A 98 -39.41 3.61 11.86
N ASP A 99 -40.09 3.52 10.71
CA ASP A 99 -39.45 3.73 9.41
C ASP A 99 -38.84 5.15 9.30
N GLU A 100 -39.48 6.15 9.90
CA GLU A 100 -38.99 7.52 9.95
C GLU A 100 -37.68 7.63 10.75
N GLU A 101 -37.60 7.02 11.93
CA GLU A 101 -36.38 6.97 12.72
C GLU A 101 -35.25 6.24 11.98
N LYS A 102 -35.56 5.15 11.27
CA LYS A 102 -34.59 4.39 10.46
C LYS A 102 -34.05 5.25 9.31
N VAL A 103 -34.93 5.95 8.59
CA VAL A 103 -34.55 6.87 7.50
C VAL A 103 -33.67 8.00 8.02
N ASN A 104 -34.05 8.61 9.16
CA ASN A 104 -33.29 9.69 9.77
C ASN A 104 -31.89 9.22 10.22
N LEU A 105 -31.78 8.02 10.80
CA LEU A 105 -30.50 7.43 11.19
C LEU A 105 -29.59 7.19 9.97
N PHE A 106 -30.13 6.62 8.88
CA PHE A 106 -29.38 6.40 7.65
C PHE A 106 -28.94 7.71 6.99
N ALA A 107 -29.81 8.74 7.00
CA ALA A 107 -29.46 10.07 6.54
C ALA A 107 -28.31 10.66 7.36
N ALA A 108 -28.35 10.55 8.69
CA ALA A 108 -27.26 11.01 9.56
C ALA A 108 -25.93 10.30 9.29
N CYS A 109 -25.95 8.97 9.07
CA CYS A 109 -24.75 8.24 8.66
C CYS A 109 -24.17 8.77 7.35
N LYS A 110 -25.02 9.10 6.37
CA LYS A 110 -24.59 9.65 5.07
C LYS A 110 -24.06 11.07 5.17
N THR A 111 -24.63 11.91 6.04
CA THR A 111 -24.09 13.23 6.34
C THR A 111 -22.68 13.10 6.93
N LEU A 112 -22.49 12.23 7.94
CA LEU A 112 -21.18 12.00 8.54
C LEU A 112 -20.15 11.43 7.55
N GLU A 113 -20.57 10.52 6.67
CA GLU A 113 -19.72 10.02 5.57
C GLU A 113 -19.24 11.17 4.66
N GLY A 114 -20.12 12.13 4.34
CA GLY A 114 -19.79 13.32 3.57
C GLY A 114 -18.76 14.20 4.28
N GLU A 115 -19.03 14.58 5.54
CA GLU A 115 -18.15 15.42 6.35
C GLU A 115 -16.75 14.84 6.50
N LEU A 116 -16.64 13.53 6.76
CA LEU A 116 -15.34 12.86 6.92
C LEU A 116 -14.57 12.77 5.59
N ASN A 117 -15.27 12.51 4.48
CA ASN A 117 -14.65 12.49 3.16
C ASN A 117 -14.19 13.89 2.73
N GLU A 118 -14.95 14.95 3.02
CA GLU A 118 -14.52 16.34 2.83
C GLU A 118 -13.28 16.68 3.68
N GLY A 119 -13.20 16.12 4.89
CA GLY A 119 -12.02 16.16 5.75
C GLY A 119 -10.84 15.30 5.28
N GLY A 120 -10.95 14.58 4.16
CA GLY A 120 -9.89 13.76 3.58
C GLY A 120 -9.75 12.34 4.15
N ILE A 121 -10.71 11.88 4.96
CA ILE A 121 -10.74 10.52 5.50
C ILE A 121 -11.58 9.63 4.59
N ARG A 122 -10.98 8.60 3.99
CA ARG A 122 -11.66 7.64 3.10
C ARG A 122 -12.68 6.82 3.89
N THR A 123 -13.93 7.28 3.87
CA THR A 123 -15.00 6.77 4.72
C THR A 123 -16.10 6.14 3.89
N LYS A 124 -16.70 5.06 4.40
CA LYS A 124 -17.86 4.40 3.78
C LYS A 124 -18.90 4.06 4.84
N SER A 125 -20.18 4.22 4.55
CA SER A 125 -21.26 3.66 5.38
C SER A 125 -21.66 2.27 4.92
N ASP A 126 -21.78 1.33 5.85
CA ASP A 126 -22.44 0.03 5.66
C ASP A 126 -23.86 0.08 6.23
N LEU A 127 -24.84 0.20 5.33
CA LEU A 127 -26.27 0.33 5.65
C LEU A 127 -27.07 -0.90 5.19
N ARG A 128 -26.41 -2.03 4.99
CA ARG A 128 -27.08 -3.29 4.65
C ARG A 128 -27.94 -3.74 5.83
N ASP A 129 -29.21 -4.01 5.59
CA ASP A 129 -30.18 -4.41 6.62
C ASP A 129 -30.40 -5.93 6.70
N ASN A 130 -29.79 -6.69 5.80
CA ASN A 130 -29.82 -8.15 5.77
C ASN A 130 -28.71 -8.80 6.64
N VAL A 131 -27.94 -7.99 7.37
CA VAL A 131 -26.86 -8.45 8.26
C VAL A 131 -26.97 -7.72 9.60
N THR A 132 -26.73 -8.43 10.70
CA THR A 132 -26.68 -7.81 12.02
C THR A 132 -25.34 -7.08 12.19
N PRO A 133 -25.32 -5.90 12.84
CA PRO A 133 -24.10 -5.26 13.29
C PRO A 133 -23.26 -6.13 14.24
#